data_AF-E8M4W1-F1
#
_entry.id   AF-E8M4W1-F1
#
_cell.length_a   1.000
_cell.length_b   1.000
_cell.length_c   1.000
_cell.angle_alpha   90.00
_cell.angle_beta   90.00
_cell.angle_gamma   90.00
#
_symmetry.space_group_name_H-M   'P 1'
#
loop_
_entity.id
_entity.type
_entity.pdbx_description
1 polymer ?
#
loop_
_entity_poly.entity_id
_entity_poly.type
_entity_poly.pdbx_seq_one_letter_code
_entity_poly.pdbx_strand_id
1 'polypeptide(L)'
;MSKSIEEEMADAEKDIVKALLYSIPLMIVAVAAPIAAYNQLLLPVGENAGSWFQRSGAITLVLALWVEFNLIKVNEHINLSGITISDQTELSQKYKLVYRIFQYLGIFLAISGTVICSYGDLVTGLKVT
;
A
#
# COMPACT_ATOMS: atom_id res chain seq x y z
N MET A 1 -29.39 -17.75 17.58
CA MET A 1 -29.40 -16.59 16.68
C MET A 1 -28.29 -15.57 17.02
N SER A 2 -27.91 -15.38 18.31
CA SER A 2 -26.74 -14.55 18.69
C SER A 2 -25.39 -15.12 18.21
N LYS A 3 -25.21 -16.44 18.32
CA LYS A 3 -23.94 -17.12 18.01
C LYS A 3 -23.47 -16.97 16.56
N SER A 4 -24.39 -16.89 15.61
CA SER A 4 -24.06 -16.72 14.19
C SER A 4 -23.54 -15.31 13.86
N ILE A 5 -24.01 -14.28 14.59
CA ILE A 5 -23.57 -12.89 14.38
C ILE A 5 -22.17 -12.69 14.95
N GLU A 6 -21.88 -13.25 16.12
CA GLU A 6 -20.55 -13.19 16.74
C GLU A 6 -19.48 -13.88 15.87
N GLU A 7 -19.81 -15.03 15.27
CA GLU A 7 -18.91 -15.75 14.35
C GLU A 7 -18.63 -14.95 13.07
N GLU A 8 -19.66 -14.38 12.43
CA GLU A 8 -19.50 -13.53 11.24
C GLU A 8 -18.64 -12.28 11.53
N MET A 9 -18.79 -11.67 12.71
CA MET A 9 -18.00 -10.52 13.11
C MET A 9 -16.53 -10.85 13.37
N ALA A 10 -16.26 -12.00 14.00
CA ALA A 10 -14.89 -12.46 14.24
C ALA A 10 -14.16 -12.76 12.92
N ASP A 11 -14.86 -13.33 11.95
CA ASP A 11 -14.31 -13.58 10.61
C ASP A 11 -14.04 -12.25 9.86
N ALA A 12 -14.95 -11.29 9.94
CA ALA A 12 -14.74 -9.96 9.35
C ALA A 12 -13.53 -9.22 9.96
N GLU A 13 -13.36 -9.25 11.29
CA GLU A 13 -12.19 -8.66 11.96
C GLU A 13 -10.89 -9.34 11.51
N LYS A 14 -10.91 -10.67 11.42
CA LYS A 14 -9.74 -11.45 10.99
C LYS A 14 -9.34 -11.12 9.56
N ASP A 15 -10.30 -10.94 8.66
CA ASP A 15 -10.03 -10.55 7.28
C ASP A 15 -9.44 -9.14 7.18
N ILE A 16 -9.98 -8.17 7.95
CA ILE A 16 -9.44 -6.80 8.03
C ILE A 16 -7.98 -6.85 8.53
N VAL A 17 -7.72 -7.51 9.65
CA VAL A 17 -6.38 -7.60 10.25
C VAL A 17 -5.41 -8.29 9.30
N LYS A 18 -5.84 -9.37 8.63
CA LYS A 18 -5.01 -10.08 7.65
C LYS A 18 -4.67 -9.20 6.45
N ALA A 19 -5.62 -8.44 5.93
CA ALA A 19 -5.38 -7.52 4.81
C ALA A 19 -4.41 -6.39 5.19
N LEU A 20 -4.58 -5.80 6.39
CA LEU A 20 -3.67 -4.78 6.91
C LEU A 20 -2.26 -5.35 7.12
N LEU A 21 -2.13 -6.50 7.80
CA LEU A 21 -0.84 -7.14 8.04
C LEU A 21 -0.12 -7.51 6.75
N TYR A 22 -0.83 -8.00 5.73
CA TYR A 22 -0.23 -8.34 4.44
C TYR A 22 0.20 -7.08 3.66
N SER A 23 -0.46 -5.94 3.89
CA SER A 23 -0.11 -4.67 3.24
C SER A 23 1.18 -4.05 3.80
N ILE A 24 1.53 -4.31 5.06
CA ILE A 24 2.75 -3.78 5.71
C ILE A 24 4.03 -4.14 4.95
N PRO A 25 4.37 -5.43 4.70
CA PRO A 25 5.61 -5.77 4.01
C PRO A 25 5.63 -5.23 2.57
N LEU A 26 4.49 -5.17 1.89
CA LEU A 26 4.40 -4.58 0.54
C LEU A 26 4.77 -3.10 0.55
N MET A 27 4.22 -2.32 1.49
CA MET A 27 4.55 -0.90 1.63
C MET A 27 6.01 -0.68 2.01
N ILE A 28 6.58 -1.53 2.88
CA ILE A 28 8.00 -1.47 3.24
C ILE A 28 8.87 -1.65 2.00
N VAL A 29 8.60 -2.67 1.17
CA VAL A 29 9.37 -2.91 -0.05
C VAL A 29 9.13 -1.79 -1.07
N ALA A 30 7.91 -1.27 -1.18
CA ALA A 30 7.59 -0.14 -2.05
C ALA A 30 8.41 1.11 -1.71
N VAL A 31 8.65 1.39 -0.42
CA VAL A 31 9.49 2.51 0.01
C VAL A 31 10.99 2.16 -0.08
N ALA A 32 11.37 0.94 0.25
CA ALA A 32 12.76 0.51 0.26
C ALA A 32 13.37 0.46 -1.16
N ALA A 33 12.59 0.06 -2.17
CA ALA A 33 13.06 -0.04 -3.55
C ALA A 33 13.67 1.27 -4.10
N PRO A 34 12.98 2.43 -4.07
CA PRO A 34 13.55 3.68 -4.55
C PRO A 34 14.69 4.20 -3.68
N ILE A 35 14.64 3.98 -2.36
CA ILE A 35 15.75 4.34 -1.46
C ILE A 35 17.01 3.52 -1.81
N ALA A 36 16.86 2.21 -2.03
CA ALA A 36 17.96 1.34 -2.41
C ALA A 36 18.54 1.73 -3.78
N ALA A 37 17.68 1.98 -4.77
CA ALA A 37 18.10 2.38 -6.10
C ALA A 37 18.79 3.75 -6.12
N TYR A 38 18.32 4.70 -5.31
CA TYR A 38 18.96 6.01 -5.15
C TYR A 38 20.37 5.91 -4.56
N ASN A 39 20.60 4.96 -3.64
CA ASN A 39 21.92 4.66 -3.10
C ASN A 39 22.77 3.76 -4.03
N GLN A 40 22.32 3.54 -5.27
CA GLN A 40 22.99 2.70 -6.26
C GLN A 40 23.20 1.25 -5.80
N LEU A 41 22.37 0.79 -4.85
CA LEU A 41 22.40 -0.57 -4.38
C LEU A 41 22.02 -1.50 -5.53
N LEU A 42 22.79 -2.57 -5.74
CA LEU A 42 22.59 -3.55 -6.81
C LEU A 42 22.59 -2.95 -8.22
N LEU A 43 23.22 -1.78 -8.42
CA LEU A 43 23.38 -1.19 -9.75
C LEU A 43 24.15 -2.16 -10.67
N PRO A 44 23.58 -2.59 -11.80
CA PRO A 44 24.28 -3.46 -12.75
C PRO A 44 25.49 -2.75 -13.37
N VAL A 45 26.57 -3.49 -13.59
CA VAL A 45 27.78 -2.95 -14.24
C VAL A 45 27.42 -2.50 -15.67
N GLY A 46 27.65 -1.22 -15.96
CA GLY A 46 27.35 -0.62 -17.27
C GLY A 46 25.99 0.06 -17.38
N GLU A 47 25.18 0.08 -16.32
CA GLU A 47 23.91 0.82 -16.31
C GLU A 47 24.05 2.21 -15.68
N ASN A 48 23.26 3.18 -16.18
CA ASN A 48 23.20 4.52 -15.63
C ASN A 48 22.37 4.54 -14.32
N ALA A 49 22.90 5.20 -13.28
CA ALA A 49 22.24 5.31 -11.97
C ALA A 49 20.81 5.90 -12.04
N GLY A 50 20.55 6.82 -12.97
CA GLY A 50 19.22 7.39 -13.19
C GLY A 50 18.23 6.46 -13.84
N SER A 51 18.65 5.68 -14.83
CA SER A 51 17.84 4.57 -15.37
C SER A 51 17.49 3.57 -14.27
N TRP A 52 18.45 3.26 -13.40
CA TRP A 52 18.24 2.33 -12.28
C TRP A 52 17.23 2.88 -11.26
N PHE A 53 17.36 4.14 -10.87
CA PHE A 53 16.39 4.81 -9.99
C PHE A 53 15.00 4.88 -10.65
N GLN A 54 14.90 5.21 -11.93
CA GLN A 54 13.64 5.25 -12.66
C GLN A 54 12.90 3.91 -12.62
N ARG A 55 13.60 2.79 -12.82
CA ARG A 55 13.01 1.43 -12.78
C ARG A 55 12.47 1.06 -11.39
N SER A 56 13.09 1.55 -10.33
CA SER A 56 12.60 1.33 -8.95
C SER A 56 11.21 1.94 -8.71
N GLY A 57 10.83 2.96 -9.48
CA GLY A 57 9.49 3.53 -9.47
C GLY A 57 8.41 2.52 -9.86
N ALA A 58 8.73 1.58 -10.78
CA ALA A 58 7.75 0.61 -11.26
C ALA A 58 7.45 -0.43 -10.19
N ILE A 59 8.49 -0.85 -9.45
CA ILE A 59 8.35 -1.71 -8.26
C ILE A 59 7.48 -1.01 -7.21
N THR A 60 7.77 0.26 -6.92
CA THR A 60 6.98 1.08 -5.98
C THR A 60 5.51 1.13 -6.38
N LEU A 61 5.24 1.46 -7.65
CA LEU A 61 3.89 1.60 -8.19
C LEU A 61 3.11 0.27 -8.14
N VAL A 62 3.70 -0.83 -8.60
CA VAL A 62 3.04 -2.14 -8.61
C VAL A 62 2.69 -2.59 -7.20
N LEU A 63 3.62 -2.45 -6.25
CA LEU A 63 3.39 -2.84 -4.85
C LEU A 63 2.33 -1.93 -4.19
N ALA A 64 2.33 -0.64 -4.48
CA ALA A 64 1.31 0.30 -4.00
C ALA A 64 -0.09 -0.08 -4.50
N LEU A 65 -0.22 -0.42 -5.79
CA LEU A 65 -1.50 -0.89 -6.36
C LEU A 65 -1.92 -2.24 -5.76
N TRP A 66 -0.97 -3.11 -5.41
CA TRP A 66 -1.26 -4.38 -4.75
C TRP A 66 -1.81 -4.19 -3.33
N VAL A 67 -1.32 -3.19 -2.61
CA VAL A 67 -1.86 -2.77 -1.31
C VAL A 67 -3.30 -2.28 -1.49
N GLU A 68 -3.56 -1.37 -2.42
CA GLU A 68 -4.91 -0.88 -2.71
C GLU A 68 -5.87 -2.03 -3.07
N PHE A 69 -5.44 -2.97 -3.92
CA PHE A 69 -6.24 -4.14 -4.28
C PHE A 69 -6.63 -4.99 -3.07
N ASN A 70 -5.75 -5.15 -2.09
CA ASN A 70 -6.07 -5.88 -0.86
C ASN A 70 -6.97 -5.09 0.08
N LEU A 71 -6.81 -3.78 0.16
CA LEU A 71 -7.67 -2.91 0.98
C LEU A 71 -9.10 -2.88 0.43
N ILE A 72 -9.28 -2.81 -0.90
CA ILE A 72 -10.61 -2.82 -1.53
C ILE A 72 -11.43 -4.05 -1.10
N LYS A 73 -10.81 -5.22 -0.95
CA LYS A 73 -11.51 -6.46 -0.54
C LYS A 73 -12.13 -6.37 0.86
N VAL A 74 -11.52 -5.62 1.76
CA VAL A 74 -11.99 -5.47 3.14
C VAL A 74 -12.77 -4.17 3.35
N ASN A 75 -12.90 -3.35 2.31
CA ASN A 75 -13.63 -2.09 2.35
C ASN A 75 -15.11 -2.29 2.69
N GLU A 76 -15.72 -3.39 2.25
CA GLU A 76 -17.13 -3.69 2.52
C GLU A 76 -17.39 -3.94 4.02
N HIS A 77 -16.43 -4.51 4.73
CA HIS A 77 -16.52 -4.72 6.18
C HIS A 77 -16.35 -3.41 6.98
N ILE A 78 -15.74 -2.38 6.38
CA ILE A 78 -15.41 -1.11 7.06
C ILE A 78 -16.39 0.00 6.67
N ASN A 79 -16.73 0.13 5.39
CA ASN A 79 -17.69 1.09 4.86
C ASN A 79 -19.02 0.37 4.57
N LEU A 80 -19.74 0.08 5.65
CA LEU A 80 -21.06 -0.55 5.59
C LEU A 80 -22.04 0.39 4.87
N SER A 81 -22.55 -0.05 3.73
CA SER A 81 -23.59 0.65 2.97
C SER A 81 -24.94 -0.04 3.23
N GLY A 82 -25.62 0.33 4.34
CA GLY A 82 -26.92 -0.26 4.70
C GLY A 82 -27.38 0.04 6.12
N ILE A 83 -28.49 -0.59 6.55
CA ILE A 83 -29.00 -0.53 7.94
C ILE A 83 -28.08 -1.39 8.81
N THR A 84 -27.21 -0.76 9.60
CA THR A 84 -26.20 -1.46 10.40
C THR A 84 -26.70 -1.80 11.81
N ILE A 85 -26.39 -3.02 12.24
CA ILE A 85 -26.53 -3.46 13.64
C ILE A 85 -25.47 -2.72 14.47
N SER A 86 -25.78 -2.37 15.72
CA SER A 86 -24.92 -1.59 16.63
C SER A 86 -23.46 -2.06 16.66
N ASP A 87 -23.26 -3.38 16.64
CA ASP A 87 -21.97 -3.99 16.91
C ASP A 87 -21.03 -3.97 15.68
N GLN A 88 -21.59 -4.01 14.46
CA GLN A 88 -20.82 -3.79 13.23
C GLN A 88 -20.31 -2.34 13.12
N THR A 89 -21.01 -1.41 13.78
CA THR A 89 -20.62 0.01 13.81
C THR A 89 -19.37 0.23 14.66
N GLU A 90 -19.21 -0.55 15.74
CA GLU A 90 -18.04 -0.47 16.63
C GLU A 90 -16.77 -0.98 15.94
N LEU A 91 -16.87 -2.08 15.20
CA LEU A 91 -15.76 -2.67 14.44
C LEU A 91 -15.31 -1.74 13.31
N SER A 92 -16.27 -1.16 12.58
CA SER A 92 -16.00 -0.12 11.58
C SER A 92 -15.28 1.07 12.20
N GLN A 93 -15.77 1.62 13.31
CA GLN A 93 -15.11 2.78 13.96
C GLN A 93 -13.68 2.48 14.41
N LYS A 94 -13.42 1.27 14.94
CA LYS A 94 -12.09 0.85 15.41
C LYS A 94 -11.06 0.83 14.28
N TYR A 95 -11.39 0.23 13.12
CA TYR A 95 -10.43 0.03 12.04
C TYR A 95 -10.48 1.08 10.92
N LYS A 96 -11.53 1.90 10.85
CA LYS A 96 -11.70 2.92 9.81
C LYS A 96 -10.54 3.91 9.74
N LEU A 97 -10.00 4.33 10.88
CA LEU A 97 -8.85 5.24 10.90
C LEU A 97 -7.62 4.57 10.28
N VAL A 98 -7.28 3.36 10.74
CA VAL A 98 -6.10 2.61 10.28
C VAL A 98 -6.21 2.27 8.80
N TYR A 99 -7.38 1.77 8.37
CA TYR A 99 -7.67 1.49 6.97
C TYR A 99 -7.49 2.73 6.10
N ARG A 100 -8.02 3.88 6.52
CA ARG A 100 -7.93 5.13 5.77
C ARG A 100 -6.49 5.63 5.66
N ILE A 101 -5.69 5.46 6.71
CA ILE A 101 -4.25 5.76 6.67
C ILE A 101 -3.56 4.89 5.61
N PHE A 102 -3.81 3.57 5.64
CA PHE A 102 -3.21 2.63 4.68
C PHE A 102 -3.61 2.96 3.24
N GLN A 103 -4.88 3.32 3.02
CA GLN A 103 -5.38 3.73 1.70
C GLN A 103 -4.71 5.02 1.21
N TYR A 104 -4.59 6.05 2.06
CA TYR A 104 -3.89 7.26 1.66
C TYR A 104 -2.41 7.02 1.38
N LEU A 105 -1.75 6.16 2.17
CA LEU A 105 -0.37 5.76 1.93
C LEU A 105 -0.21 4.99 0.62
N GLY A 106 -1.12 4.05 0.31
CA GLY A 106 -1.12 3.29 -0.94
C GLY A 106 -1.25 4.21 -2.16
N ILE A 107 -2.23 5.12 -2.16
CA ILE A 107 -2.39 6.12 -3.21
C ILE A 107 -1.15 7.02 -3.34
N PHE A 108 -0.61 7.50 -2.21
CA PHE A 108 0.59 8.34 -2.22
C PHE A 108 1.80 7.62 -2.80
N LEU A 109 1.99 6.33 -2.47
CA LEU A 109 3.05 5.50 -3.02
C LEU A 109 2.85 5.26 -4.52
N ALA A 110 1.61 5.05 -4.98
CA ALA A 110 1.32 4.88 -6.40
C ALA A 110 1.64 6.16 -7.19
N ILE A 111 1.25 7.33 -6.69
CA ILE A 111 1.59 8.63 -7.28
C ILE A 111 3.11 8.79 -7.32
N SER A 112 3.79 8.54 -6.19
CA SER A 112 5.25 8.67 -6.09
C SER A 112 5.97 7.71 -7.05
N GLY A 113 5.55 6.45 -7.11
CA GLY A 113 6.09 5.46 -8.04
C GLY A 113 5.91 5.87 -9.50
N THR A 114 4.75 6.45 -9.86
CA THR A 114 4.48 6.99 -11.19
C THR A 114 5.43 8.14 -11.53
N VAL A 115 5.63 9.08 -10.60
CA VAL A 115 6.56 10.20 -10.77
C VAL A 115 7.99 9.70 -10.95
N ILE A 116 8.43 8.73 -10.13
CA ILE A 116 9.78 8.14 -10.23
C ILE A 116 9.96 7.39 -11.56
N CYS A 117 8.96 6.63 -12.01
CA CYS A 117 8.98 5.97 -13.32
C CYS A 117 9.11 6.96 -14.48
N SER A 118 8.43 8.11 -14.41
CA SER A 118 8.37 9.07 -15.52
C SER A 118 9.56 10.03 -15.54
N TYR A 119 10.09 10.40 -14.37
CA TYR A 119 11.07 11.49 -14.24
C TYR A 119 12.29 11.13 -13.38
N GLY A 120 12.48 9.85 -13.03
CA GLY A 120 13.55 9.42 -12.13
C GLY A 120 14.95 9.71 -12.65
N ASP A 121 15.15 9.64 -13.97
CA ASP A 121 16.40 9.96 -14.64
C ASP A 121 16.80 11.45 -14.46
N LEU A 122 15.85 12.37 -14.52
CA LEU A 122 16.07 13.81 -14.31
C LEU A 122 16.59 14.15 -12.91
N VAL A 123 16.06 13.48 -11.89
CA VAL A 123 16.40 13.73 -10.47
C VAL A 123 17.86 13.40 -10.18
N THR A 124 18.35 12.29 -10.73
CA THR A 124 19.75 11.85 -10.58
C THR A 124 20.68 12.46 -11.63
N GLY A 125 20.17 12.83 -12.81
CA GLY A 125 20.96 13.48 -13.86
C GLY A 125 21.53 14.83 -13.42
N LEU A 126 20.80 15.56 -12.56
CA LEU A 126 21.25 16.81 -11.94
C LEU A 126 22.42 16.65 -10.96
N LYS A 127 22.71 15.44 -10.45
CA LYS A 127 23.87 15.20 -9.57
C LYS A 127 25.16 14.89 -10.34
N VAL A 128 25.06 14.66 -11.65
CA VAL A 128 26.20 14.27 -12.50
C VAL A 128 26.77 15.48 -13.28
N THR A 129 26.30 16.70 -12.99
CA THR A 129 26.90 17.97 -13.47
C THR A 129 27.49 18.72 -12.27
#